data_AF-A0A1V1PGC2-F1
#
_entry.id   AF-A0A1V1PGC2-F1
#
_cell.length_a   1.000
_cell.length_b   1.000
_cell.length_c   1.000
_cell.angle_alpha   90.00
_cell.angle_beta   90.00
_cell.angle_gamma   90.00
#
_symmetry.space_group_name_H-M   'P 1'
#
loop_
_entity.id
_entity.type
_entity.pdbx_description
1 polymer ?
#
loop_
_entity_poly.entity_id
_entity_poly.type
_entity_poly.pdbx_seq_one_letter_code
_entity_poly.pdbx_strand_id
1 'polypeptide(L)'
;MKQCIYVIDTSYLDEYYQIYGYCDKKNISEIKKRFEKAEKNKSRLYVPVPVIFEIANHIAHVRGSQCYELAETFRKDIEKSCSVHSSPFIVVPCKEFELIFRAFLSNRKTRTGIIL
;
A
#
# COMPACT_ATOMS: atom_id res chain seq x y z
N MET A 1 -4.67 -21.36 -1.59
CA MET A 1 -4.13 -20.41 -2.58
C MET A 1 -2.72 -19.99 -2.15
N LYS A 2 -1.81 -19.71 -3.09
CA LYS A 2 -0.38 -19.45 -2.78
C LYS A 2 -0.15 -18.02 -2.29
N GLN A 3 0.86 -17.86 -1.43
CA GLN A 3 1.36 -16.58 -0.94
C GLN A 3 2.07 -15.81 -2.06
N CYS A 4 1.73 -14.53 -2.24
CA CYS A 4 2.37 -13.63 -3.20
C CYS A 4 3.12 -12.50 -2.49
N ILE A 5 4.05 -11.88 -3.21
CA ILE A 5 4.65 -10.60 -2.83
C ILE A 5 4.13 -9.55 -3.81
N TYR A 6 3.71 -8.41 -3.28
CA TYR A 6 3.26 -7.25 -4.04
C TYR A 6 4.10 -6.05 -3.63
N VAL A 7 4.37 -5.19 -4.61
CA VAL A 7 4.83 -3.82 -4.38
C VAL A 7 3.62 -2.94 -4.65
N ILE A 8 3.37 -1.97 -3.78
CA ILE A 8 2.24 -1.07 -3.84
C ILE A 8 2.75 0.34 -4.16
N ASP A 9 2.12 0.98 -5.14
CA ASP A 9 2.40 2.35 -5.55
C ASP A 9 1.44 3.33 -4.85
N THR A 10 1.53 4.60 -5.22
CA THR A 10 0.69 5.67 -4.67
C THR A 10 -0.77 5.52 -5.07
N SER A 11 -1.07 5.16 -6.32
CA SER A 11 -2.46 5.09 -6.79
C SER A 11 -3.28 4.08 -5.97
N TYR A 12 -2.72 2.90 -5.69
CA TYR A 12 -3.38 1.89 -4.86
C TYR A 12 -3.74 2.39 -3.47
N LEU A 13 -2.87 3.20 -2.86
CA LEU A 13 -3.15 3.77 -1.54
C LEU A 13 -4.12 4.94 -1.63
N ASP A 14 -4.10 5.74 -2.70
CA ASP A 14 -5.12 6.76 -2.96
C ASP A 14 -6.52 6.13 -3.03
N GLU A 15 -6.68 5.01 -3.72
CA GLU A 15 -7.95 4.28 -3.74
C GLU A 15 -8.29 3.57 -2.43
N TYR A 16 -7.30 2.99 -1.74
CA TYR A 16 -7.51 2.31 -0.47
C TYR A 16 -8.05 3.28 0.59
N TYR A 17 -7.40 4.45 0.73
CA TYR A 17 -7.80 5.52 1.62
C TYR A 17 -8.94 6.40 1.06
N GLN A 18 -9.26 6.26 -0.22
CA GLN A 18 -10.30 7.01 -0.92
C GLN A 18 -10.04 8.53 -0.83
N ILE A 19 -8.80 8.93 -1.12
CA ILE A 19 -8.37 10.33 -1.00
C ILE A 19 -9.06 11.16 -2.10
N TYR A 20 -9.86 12.14 -1.68
CA TYR A 20 -10.65 12.96 -2.60
C TYR A 20 -9.74 13.74 -3.56
N GLY A 21 -10.03 13.67 -4.86
CA GLY A 21 -9.24 14.31 -5.91
C GLY A 21 -8.06 13.48 -6.43
N TYR A 22 -7.72 12.38 -5.75
CA TYR A 22 -6.60 11.49 -6.12
C TYR A 22 -7.05 10.04 -6.39
N CYS A 23 -8.26 9.64 -5.98
CA CYS A 23 -8.79 8.29 -6.21
C CYS A 23 -9.74 8.19 -7.43
N ASP A 24 -9.65 7.08 -8.17
CA ASP A 24 -10.72 6.67 -9.12
C ASP A 24 -11.76 5.81 -8.40
N LYS A 25 -13.00 6.34 -8.32
CA LYS A 25 -14.13 5.65 -7.69
C LYS A 25 -14.43 4.28 -8.29
N LYS A 26 -14.11 4.06 -9.56
CA LYS A 26 -14.33 2.78 -10.24
C LYS A 26 -13.41 1.68 -9.68
N ASN A 27 -12.23 2.07 -9.21
CA ASN A 27 -11.20 1.13 -8.76
C ASN A 27 -11.36 0.76 -7.28
N ILE A 28 -11.96 1.61 -6.43
CA ILE A 28 -12.08 1.40 -4.97
C ILE A 28 -12.52 -0.02 -4.59
N SER A 29 -13.60 -0.53 -5.22
CA SER A 29 -14.12 -1.87 -4.89
C SER A 29 -13.14 -2.97 -5.24
N GLU A 30 -12.45 -2.83 -6.37
CA GLU A 30 -11.46 -3.80 -6.82
C GLU A 30 -10.21 -3.79 -5.94
N ILE A 31 -9.71 -2.60 -5.61
CA ILE A 31 -8.53 -2.41 -4.76
C ILE A 31 -8.78 -3.01 -3.38
N LYS A 32 -9.93 -2.73 -2.75
CA LYS A 32 -10.30 -3.34 -1.46
C LYS A 32 -10.32 -4.86 -1.52
N LYS A 33 -10.91 -5.44 -2.57
CA LYS A 33 -10.90 -6.89 -2.79
C LYS A 33 -9.50 -7.45 -2.95
N ARG A 34 -8.57 -6.71 -3.58
CA ARG A 34 -7.16 -7.11 -3.72
C ARG A 34 -6.46 -7.15 -2.36
N PHE A 35 -6.66 -6.15 -1.51
CA PHE A 35 -6.14 -6.13 -0.13
C PHE A 35 -6.71 -7.28 0.72
N GLU A 36 -8.04 -7.46 0.74
CA GLU A 36 -8.70 -8.57 1.46
C GLU A 36 -8.18 -9.95 1.00
N LYS A 37 -8.02 -10.11 -0.32
CA LYS A 37 -7.48 -11.34 -0.89
C LYS A 37 -6.02 -11.54 -0.52
N ALA A 38 -5.22 -10.49 -0.48
CA ALA A 38 -3.82 -10.57 -0.06
C ALA A 38 -3.71 -10.98 1.41
N GLU A 39 -4.52 -10.37 2.29
CA GLU A 39 -4.59 -10.69 3.72
C GLU A 39 -5.01 -12.15 3.94
N LYS A 40 -6.11 -12.60 3.31
CA LYS A 40 -6.57 -13.99 3.39
C LYS A 40 -5.52 -15.00 2.93
N ASN A 41 -4.69 -14.62 1.97
CA ASN A 41 -3.60 -15.46 1.45
C ASN A 41 -2.27 -15.28 2.19
N LYS A 42 -2.25 -14.49 3.27
CA LYS A 42 -1.03 -14.12 4.01
C LYS A 42 0.07 -13.56 3.10
N SER A 43 -0.33 -12.90 2.01
CA SER A 43 0.58 -12.27 1.05
C SER A 43 1.25 -11.05 1.68
N ARG A 44 2.42 -10.67 1.16
CA ARG A 44 3.14 -9.49 1.64
C ARG A 44 2.93 -8.34 0.68
N LEU A 45 2.43 -7.22 1.19
CA LEU A 45 2.19 -5.98 0.46
C LEU A 45 3.26 -4.98 0.91
N TYR A 46 4.24 -4.68 0.06
CA TYR A 46 5.34 -3.78 0.40
C TYR A 46 5.10 -2.37 -0.15
N VAL A 47 5.27 -1.36 0.69
CA VAL A 47 5.11 0.05 0.33
C VAL A 47 6.45 0.78 0.53
N PRO A 48 7.04 1.34 -0.53
CA PRO A 48 8.25 2.16 -0.39
C PRO A 48 8.00 3.42 0.43
N VAL A 49 8.97 3.82 1.27
CA VAL A 49 8.90 5.08 2.04
C VAL A 49 8.52 6.32 1.20
N PRO A 50 9.00 6.52 -0.05
CA PRO A 50 8.57 7.65 -0.87
C PRO A 50 7.07 7.71 -1.12
N VAL A 51 6.41 6.56 -1.28
CA VAL A 51 4.95 6.46 -1.45
C VAL A 51 4.24 6.96 -0.18
N ILE A 52 4.80 6.71 1.00
CA ILE A 52 4.25 7.23 2.27
C ILE A 52 4.25 8.76 2.30
N PHE A 53 5.34 9.39 1.83
CA PHE A 53 5.39 10.85 1.74
C PHE A 53 4.42 11.42 0.72
N GLU A 54 4.24 10.74 -0.42
CA GLU A 54 3.29 11.15 -1.44
C GLU A 54 1.84 11.09 -0.93
N ILE A 55 1.46 9.99 -0.26
CA ILE A 55 0.13 9.86 0.37
C ILE A 55 -0.09 10.90 1.46
N ALA A 56 0.91 11.17 2.30
CA ALA A 56 0.80 12.22 3.31
C ALA A 56 0.53 13.59 2.66
N ASN A 57 1.19 13.89 1.53
CA ASN A 57 0.94 15.12 0.78
C ASN A 57 -0.47 15.15 0.17
N HIS A 58 -0.95 14.04 -0.40
CA HIS A 58 -2.31 13.97 -0.94
C HIS A 58 -3.37 14.19 0.15
N ILE A 59 -3.20 13.58 1.33
CA ILE A 59 -4.07 13.78 2.50
C ILE A 59 -4.05 15.25 2.94
N ALA A 60 -2.87 15.89 2.98
CA ALA A 60 -2.75 17.28 3.38
C ALA A 60 -3.47 18.26 2.43
N HIS A 61 -3.68 17.87 1.17
CA HIS A 61 -4.45 18.66 0.19
C HIS A 61 -5.98 18.47 0.31
N VAL A 62 -6.45 17.50 1.09
CA VAL A 62 -7.89 17.33 1.35
C VAL A 62 -8.40 18.48 2.20
N ARG A 63 -9.53 19.07 1.82
CA ARG A 63 -10.12 20.23 2.52
C ARG A 63 -11.05 19.79 3.66
N GLY A 64 -11.10 20.58 4.72
CA GLY A 64 -12.05 20.41 5.82
C GLY A 64 -11.64 19.33 6.82
N SER A 65 -12.58 18.88 7.65
CA SER A 65 -12.29 17.93 8.75
C SER A 65 -11.86 16.54 8.29
N GLN A 66 -12.18 16.17 7.05
CA GLN A 66 -11.85 14.86 6.46
C GLN A 66 -10.34 14.61 6.41
N CYS A 67 -9.50 15.65 6.26
CA CYS A 67 -8.06 15.46 6.25
C CYS A 67 -7.53 14.91 7.58
N TYR A 68 -8.11 15.30 8.71
CA TYR A 68 -7.70 14.82 10.03
C TYR A 68 -8.10 13.36 10.25
N GLU A 69 -9.29 12.95 9.79
CA GLU A 69 -9.74 11.56 9.87
C GLU A 69 -8.87 10.63 9.01
N LEU A 70 -8.53 11.07 7.79
CA LEU A 70 -7.62 10.37 6.90
C LEU A 70 -6.21 10.29 7.49
N ALA A 71 -5.68 11.41 7.98
CA ALA A 71 -4.35 11.47 8.58
C ALA A 71 -4.24 10.55 9.80
N GLU A 72 -5.27 10.51 10.65
CA GLU A 72 -5.27 9.64 11.83
C GLU A 72 -5.36 8.16 11.47
N THR A 73 -6.17 7.80 10.46
CA THR A 73 -6.23 6.43 9.93
C THR A 73 -4.90 6.02 9.32
N PHE A 74 -4.33 6.87 8.48
CA PHE A 74 -3.04 6.66 7.85
C PHE A 74 -1.92 6.49 8.90
N ARG A 75 -1.83 7.40 9.89
CA ARG A 75 -0.86 7.32 11.00
C ARG A 75 -0.93 5.97 11.71
N LYS A 76 -2.14 5.50 12.05
CA LYS A 76 -2.35 4.21 12.71
C LYS A 76 -1.83 3.04 11.87
N ASP A 77 -2.04 3.06 10.55
CA ASP A 77 -1.58 1.98 9.68
C ASP A 77 -0.05 1.98 9.50
N ILE A 78 0.57 3.16 9.44
CA ILE A 78 2.03 3.30 9.45
C ILE A 78 2.61 2.79 10.78
N GLU A 79 2.05 3.20 11.91
CA GLU A 79 2.50 2.72 13.23
C GLU A 79 2.38 1.22 13.36
N LYS A 80 1.25 0.64 12.92
CA LYS A 80 1.08 -0.81 12.86
C LYS A 80 2.14 -1.44 11.98
N SER A 81 2.44 -0.87 10.81
CA SER A 81 3.48 -1.40 9.91
C SER A 81 4.85 -1.42 10.56
N CYS A 82 5.15 -0.50 11.46
CA CYS A 82 6.42 -0.42 12.17
C CYS A 82 6.49 -1.31 13.42
N SER A 83 5.34 -1.61 14.05
CA SER A 83 5.28 -2.24 15.38
C SER A 83 4.73 -3.66 15.41
N VAL A 84 3.90 -4.05 14.44
CA VAL A 84 3.17 -5.33 14.45
C VAL A 84 3.09 -5.93 13.03
N HIS A 85 3.12 -7.26 12.91
CA HIS A 85 2.85 -7.95 11.63
C HIS A 85 1.38 -7.85 11.13
N SER A 86 0.56 -6.94 11.69
CA SER A 86 -0.89 -6.83 11.42
C SER A 86 -1.27 -5.52 10.74
N SER A 87 -0.35 -4.91 9.99
CA SER A 87 -0.68 -3.82 9.08
C SER A 87 -1.14 -4.37 7.73
N PRO A 88 -2.08 -3.69 7.02
CA PRO A 88 -2.43 -4.06 5.65
C PRO A 88 -1.23 -4.05 4.71
N PHE A 89 -0.14 -3.39 5.06
CA PHE A 89 1.09 -3.38 4.26
C PHE A 89 2.34 -3.22 5.13
N ILE A 90 3.50 -3.41 4.52
CA ILE A 90 4.82 -3.34 5.14
C ILE A 90 5.58 -2.19 4.49
N VAL A 91 5.80 -1.12 5.24
CA VAL A 91 6.63 0.01 4.82
C VAL A 91 8.10 -0.43 4.78
N VAL A 92 8.77 -0.19 3.65
CA VAL A 92 10.17 -0.56 3.44
C VAL A 92 11.02 0.62 2.99
N PRO A 93 12.24 0.78 3.53
CA PRO A 93 13.22 1.74 3.01
C PRO A 93 13.53 1.51 1.53
N CYS A 94 13.87 2.56 0.78
CA CYS A 94 14.18 2.46 -0.65
C CYS A 94 15.31 1.47 -0.99
N LYS A 95 16.31 1.32 -0.10
CA LYS A 95 17.41 0.37 -0.30
C LYS A 95 16.93 -1.08 -0.24
N GLU A 96 15.98 -1.37 0.65
CA GLU A 96 15.34 -2.67 0.75
C GLU A 96 14.37 -2.90 -0.40
N PHE A 97 13.70 -1.83 -0.86
CA PHE A 97 12.86 -1.88 -2.04
C PHE A 97 13.64 -2.32 -3.28
N GLU A 98 14.85 -1.80 -3.51
CA GLU A 98 15.68 -2.22 -4.65
C GLU A 98 16.02 -3.72 -4.58
N LEU A 99 16.29 -4.25 -3.39
CA LEU A 99 16.53 -5.67 -3.19
C LEU A 99 15.27 -6.52 -3.42
N ILE A 100 14.11 -6.07 -2.94
CA ILE A 100 12.81 -6.72 -3.17
C ILE A 100 12.47 -6.70 -4.66
N PHE A 101 12.74 -5.59 -5.35
CA PHE A 101 12.50 -5.42 -6.77
C PHE A 101 13.46 -6.26 -7.63
N ARG A 102 14.74 -6.33 -7.26
CA ARG A 102 15.71 -7.24 -7.89
C ARG A 102 15.36 -8.71 -7.65
N ALA A 103 14.95 -9.05 -6.43
CA ALA A 103 14.45 -10.39 -6.12
C ALA A 103 13.22 -10.69 -6.99
N PHE A 104 12.27 -9.76 -7.10
CA PHE A 104 11.12 -9.87 -8.00
C PHE A 104 11.54 -10.16 -9.45
N LEU A 105 12.50 -9.40 -9.99
CA LEU A 105 12.94 -9.53 -11.38
C LEU A 105 13.73 -10.82 -11.66
N SER A 106 14.47 -11.32 -10.69
CA SER A 106 15.30 -12.54 -10.79
C SER A 106 14.48 -13.81 -10.55
N ASN A 107 13.42 -13.74 -9.75
CA ASN A 107 12.55 -14.87 -9.40
C ASN A 107 11.35 -15.04 -10.33
N ARG A 108 11.47 -14.78 -11.65
CA ARG A 108 10.37 -14.95 -12.63
C ARG A 108 9.77 -16.37 -12.67
N LYS A 109 10.37 -17.36 -11.99
CA LYS A 109 9.81 -18.71 -11.80
C LYS A 109 8.85 -18.83 -10.60
N THR A 110 8.95 -17.97 -9.60
CA THR A 110 7.93 -17.81 -8.55
C THR A 110 6.98 -16.69 -8.95
N ARG A 111 5.70 -17.02 -9.10
CA ARG A 111 4.62 -16.13 -9.57
C ARG A 111 4.35 -15.02 -8.55
N THR A 112 5.14 -13.97 -8.66
CA THR A 112 5.02 -12.73 -7.91
C THR A 112 4.25 -11.75 -8.78
N GLY A 113 3.16 -11.16 -8.27
CA GLY A 113 2.37 -10.19 -9.03
C GLY A 113 2.91 -8.79 -8.77
N ILE A 114 3.27 -8.03 -9.82
CA ILE A 114 3.36 -6.58 -9.65
C ILE A 114 1.95 -6.07 -9.70
N ILE A 115 1.62 -5.24 -8.72
CA ILE A 115 0.48 -4.38 -8.80
C ILE A 115 1.09 -2.99 -8.98
N LEU A 116 1.26 -2.61 -10.25
CA LEU A 116 1.57 -1.22 -10.63
C LEU A 116 0.27 -0.42 -10.61
#